data_AF-A0A8T0XA78-F1
#
_entry.id   AF-A0A8T0XA78-F1
#
_cell.length_a   1.000
_cell.length_b   1.000
_cell.length_c   1.000
_cell.angle_alpha   90.00
_cell.angle_beta   90.00
_cell.angle_gamma   90.00
#
_symmetry.space_group_name_H-M   'P 1'
#
loop_
_entity.id
_entity.type
_entity.pdbx_description
1 polymer ?
#
loop_
_entity_poly.entity_id
_entity_poly.type
_entity_poly.pdbx_seq_one_letter_code
_entity_poly.pdbx_strand_id
1 'polypeptide(L)'
;MADGVDGGDAAGGFYSDFMVLRPDKGGLYDIFHLLFSCKVSENAAVDCPAGTEIADWRRRWAVFVSLVAQVLLLWAKKPVALLGRVTEYWMNLLDENGGRVLVLVVRALQGKLKFPDRSSPTYRSCVGLLNTRVELDKEIKHGDSNYNAALSIMAAKLAYENELVIKNVVEKIWKMKLLACYNCWNDFQGDYTTQAFVLADRAVDASLAVVAFSGTRPFDTEQWCADVDFSWYEIPGVGKIHGGFMKALGRQRHGGGWPKDLADQDARRPFAYYAIRETLRSFLSGSAGARFVVAGHSLGGALAVLFPAILALHREEGVLARLEGVYTFG
;
A
#
# COMPACT_ATOMS: atom_id res chain seq x y z
N MET A 1 9.75 -55.15 7.90
CA MET A 1 8.43 -54.55 7.71
C MET A 1 8.37 -53.37 8.64
N ALA A 2 8.66 -52.19 8.08
CA ALA A 2 8.65 -50.92 8.77
C ALA A 2 7.37 -50.22 8.32
N ASP A 3 6.42 -50.07 9.24
CA ASP A 3 5.22 -49.28 9.00
C ASP A 3 5.46 -47.88 9.55
N GLY A 4 5.61 -46.94 8.62
CA GLY A 4 5.58 -45.52 8.88
C GLY A 4 4.16 -45.08 9.17
N VAL A 5 4.01 -44.19 10.16
CA VAL A 5 2.86 -43.31 10.28
C VAL A 5 3.40 -41.90 10.18
N ASP A 6 3.29 -41.39 8.96
CA ASP A 6 3.49 -40.01 8.55
C ASP A 6 2.36 -39.17 9.18
N GLY A 7 2.69 -38.41 10.21
CA GLY A 7 1.79 -37.46 10.85
C GLY A 7 1.68 -36.21 9.99
N GLY A 8 0.76 -36.23 9.02
CA GLY A 8 0.45 -35.09 8.18
C GLY A 8 0.05 -33.87 9.00
N ASP A 9 0.86 -32.81 8.87
CA ASP A 9 0.55 -31.47 9.36
C ASP A 9 -0.79 -31.00 8.78
N ALA A 10 -1.82 -31.00 9.62
CA ALA A 10 -3.08 -30.33 9.33
C ALA A 10 -2.78 -28.83 9.17
N ALA A 11 -3.00 -28.32 7.95
CA ALA A 11 -2.96 -26.90 7.63
C ALA A 11 -3.97 -26.12 8.50
N GLY A 12 -3.53 -25.68 9.68
CA GLY A 12 -4.26 -24.74 10.52
C GLY A 12 -4.46 -23.44 9.74
N GLY A 13 -5.71 -23.14 9.39
CA GLY A 13 -6.05 -21.94 8.63
C GLY A 13 -5.55 -20.68 9.33
N PHE A 14 -4.97 -19.74 8.56
CA PHE A 14 -4.42 -18.48 9.05
C PHE A 14 -5.45 -17.57 9.77
N TYR A 15 -6.75 -17.85 9.61
CA TYR A 15 -7.86 -17.12 10.19
C TYR A 15 -8.94 -18.10 10.68
N SER A 16 -9.65 -17.75 11.75
CA SER A 16 -10.75 -18.55 12.31
C SER A 16 -12.13 -18.17 11.77
N ASP A 17 -12.29 -16.91 11.33
CA ASP A 17 -13.54 -16.38 10.79
C ASP A 17 -13.23 -15.27 9.76
N PHE A 18 -14.15 -14.98 8.85
CA PHE A 18 -13.97 -13.95 7.83
C PHE A 18 -15.29 -13.49 7.20
N MET A 19 -15.24 -12.28 6.65
CA MET A 19 -16.28 -11.78 5.75
C MET A 19 -15.60 -11.00 4.64
N VAL A 20 -15.82 -11.39 3.39
CA VAL A 20 -15.14 -10.80 2.22
C VAL A 20 -16.17 -10.35 1.20
N LEU A 21 -16.15 -9.06 0.89
CA LEU A 21 -17.00 -8.46 -0.13
C LEU A 21 -16.47 -8.80 -1.52
N ARG A 22 -17.40 -9.19 -2.41
CA ARG A 22 -17.17 -9.65 -3.78
C ARG A 22 -18.05 -8.85 -4.74
N PRO A 23 -17.71 -7.57 -5.00
CA PRO A 23 -18.47 -6.74 -5.94
C PRO A 23 -18.46 -7.30 -7.37
N ASP A 24 -17.56 -8.25 -7.67
CA ASP A 24 -17.43 -8.93 -8.96
C ASP A 24 -18.38 -10.12 -9.17
N LYS A 25 -18.99 -10.66 -8.10
CA LYS A 25 -19.77 -11.92 -8.17
C LYS A 25 -21.27 -11.76 -7.95
N GLY A 26 -21.73 -10.62 -7.44
CA GLY A 26 -23.15 -10.37 -7.17
C GLY A 26 -23.83 -9.51 -8.22
N GLY A 27 -25.11 -9.77 -8.48
CA GLY A 27 -25.98 -8.90 -9.25
C GLY A 27 -26.60 -7.79 -8.39
N LEU A 28 -27.41 -6.90 -9.02
CA LEU A 28 -28.15 -5.86 -8.29
C LEU A 28 -29.03 -6.46 -7.17
N TYR A 29 -29.64 -7.61 -7.43
CA TYR A 29 -30.44 -8.32 -6.43
C TYR A 29 -29.62 -8.65 -5.17
N ASP A 30 -28.42 -9.20 -5.33
CA ASP A 30 -27.54 -9.57 -4.21
C ASP A 30 -27.14 -8.34 -3.38
N ILE A 31 -26.90 -7.20 -4.03
CA ILE A 31 -26.61 -5.96 -3.32
C ILE A 31 -27.82 -5.54 -2.47
N PHE A 32 -29.01 -5.45 -3.07
CA PHE A 32 -30.22 -5.04 -2.35
C PHE A 32 -30.70 -6.08 -1.32
N HIS A 33 -30.41 -7.37 -1.51
CA HIS A 33 -30.76 -8.45 -0.58
C HIS A 33 -30.23 -8.18 0.86
N LEU A 34 -29.09 -7.50 0.99
CA LEU A 34 -28.52 -7.11 2.29
C LEU A 34 -29.39 -6.14 3.08
N LEU A 35 -30.24 -5.36 2.42
CA LEU A 35 -31.18 -4.47 3.10
C LEU A 35 -32.31 -5.24 3.76
N PHE A 36 -32.74 -6.37 3.21
CA PHE A 36 -33.98 -7.03 3.65
C PHE A 36 -33.76 -8.39 4.32
N SER A 37 -32.57 -8.98 4.19
CA SER A 37 -32.20 -10.26 4.80
C SER A 37 -31.08 -10.11 5.82
N CYS A 38 -31.15 -10.88 6.91
CA CYS A 38 -30.08 -10.98 7.90
C CYS A 38 -29.03 -12.04 7.52
N LYS A 39 -29.35 -12.90 6.54
CA LYS A 39 -28.52 -14.04 6.14
C LYS A 39 -27.49 -13.64 5.11
N VAL A 40 -26.31 -13.27 5.59
CA VAL A 40 -25.23 -12.78 4.73
C VAL A 40 -24.55 -13.92 3.99
N SER A 41 -24.51 -15.12 4.57
CA SER A 41 -23.96 -16.31 3.90
C SER A 41 -24.75 -16.79 2.68
N GLU A 42 -26.00 -16.34 2.51
CA GLU A 42 -26.81 -16.63 1.31
C GLU A 42 -26.57 -15.61 0.18
N ASN A 43 -25.69 -14.61 0.40
CA ASN A 43 -25.46 -13.52 -0.53
C ASN A 43 -24.26 -13.80 -1.46
N ALA A 44 -24.46 -13.82 -2.78
CA ALA A 44 -23.38 -14.07 -3.73
C ALA A 44 -22.30 -12.97 -3.75
N ALA A 45 -22.61 -11.76 -3.30
CA ALA A 45 -21.68 -10.64 -3.17
C ALA A 45 -20.87 -10.66 -1.86
N VAL A 46 -21.10 -11.64 -0.96
CA VAL A 46 -20.37 -11.76 0.31
C VAL A 46 -19.90 -13.20 0.54
N ASP A 47 -18.60 -13.37 0.62
CA ASP A 47 -17.94 -14.64 0.93
C ASP A 47 -17.67 -14.72 2.44
N CYS A 48 -18.31 -15.65 3.13
CA CYS A 48 -18.22 -15.85 4.58
C CYS A 48 -18.61 -17.29 4.97
N PRO A 49 -18.26 -17.76 6.19
CA PRO A 49 -18.65 -19.08 6.66
C PRO A 49 -20.17 -19.32 6.59
N ALA A 50 -20.56 -20.57 6.33
CA ALA A 50 -21.98 -20.95 6.25
C ALA A 50 -22.70 -20.65 7.57
N GLY A 51 -23.88 -20.01 7.48
CA GLY A 51 -24.67 -19.62 8.65
C GLY A 51 -24.29 -18.25 9.23
N THR A 52 -23.42 -17.49 8.57
CA THR A 52 -23.10 -16.12 9.00
C THR A 52 -24.32 -15.21 8.84
N GLU A 53 -24.79 -14.65 9.96
CA GLU A 53 -25.90 -13.70 10.02
C GLU A 53 -25.47 -12.37 10.63
N ILE A 54 -26.01 -11.27 10.08
CA ILE A 54 -25.85 -9.93 10.65
C ILE A 54 -27.25 -9.40 11.01
N ALA A 55 -27.66 -9.62 12.26
CA ALA A 55 -28.97 -9.14 12.73
C ALA A 55 -29.04 -7.60 12.79
N ASP A 56 -27.93 -6.94 13.12
CA ASP A 56 -27.87 -5.48 13.26
C ASP A 56 -28.05 -4.78 11.90
N TRP A 57 -29.15 -4.03 11.79
CA TRP A 57 -29.47 -3.21 10.62
C TRP A 57 -28.35 -2.23 10.25
N ARG A 58 -27.72 -1.58 11.24
CA ARG A 58 -26.68 -0.57 10.96
C ARG A 58 -25.45 -1.20 10.31
N ARG A 59 -25.06 -2.39 10.76
CA ARG A 59 -23.94 -3.15 10.18
C ARG A 59 -24.28 -3.65 8.78
N ARG A 60 -25.50 -4.15 8.54
CA ARG A 60 -25.95 -4.54 7.20
C ARG A 60 -25.99 -3.37 6.23
N TRP A 61 -26.53 -2.23 6.68
CA TRP A 61 -26.52 -0.98 5.91
C TRP A 61 -25.11 -0.54 5.54
N ALA A 62 -24.18 -0.62 6.49
CA ALA A 62 -22.76 -0.35 6.27
C ALA A 62 -22.15 -1.26 5.18
N VAL A 63 -22.41 -2.58 5.24
CA VAL A 63 -21.95 -3.53 4.21
C VAL A 63 -22.57 -3.25 2.84
N PHE A 64 -23.86 -2.93 2.80
CA PHE A 64 -24.56 -2.50 1.59
C PHE A 64 -23.91 -1.26 0.97
N VAL A 65 -23.71 -0.20 1.77
CA VAL A 65 -23.07 1.05 1.31
C VAL A 65 -21.66 0.79 0.80
N SER A 66 -20.88 -0.04 1.49
CA SER A 66 -19.55 -0.47 1.07
C SER A 66 -19.58 -1.15 -0.30
N LEU A 67 -20.48 -2.11 -0.53
CA LEU A 67 -20.62 -2.80 -1.82
C LEU A 67 -21.04 -1.85 -2.94
N VAL A 68 -22.04 -1.00 -2.69
CA VAL A 68 -22.49 0.01 -3.68
C VAL A 68 -21.34 0.95 -4.04
N ALA A 69 -20.60 1.44 -3.04
CA ALA A 69 -19.44 2.31 -3.26
C ALA A 69 -18.37 1.60 -4.10
N GLN A 70 -18.01 0.35 -3.78
CA GLN A 70 -17.03 -0.43 -4.56
C GLN A 70 -17.48 -0.61 -6.02
N VAL A 71 -18.75 -0.94 -6.26
CA VAL A 71 -19.29 -1.10 -7.63
C VAL A 71 -19.20 0.22 -8.42
N LEU A 72 -19.60 1.35 -7.81
CA LEU A 72 -19.53 2.67 -8.45
C LEU A 72 -18.08 3.08 -8.74
N LEU A 73 -17.16 2.83 -7.81
CA LEU A 73 -15.74 3.15 -7.94
C LEU A 73 -15.07 2.33 -9.05
N LEU A 74 -15.37 1.03 -9.13
CA LEU A 74 -14.87 0.15 -10.19
C LEU A 74 -15.42 0.57 -11.57
N TRP A 75 -16.69 0.95 -11.64
CA TRP A 75 -17.29 1.50 -12.87
C TRP A 75 -16.62 2.82 -13.29
N ALA A 76 -16.28 3.68 -12.33
CA ALA A 76 -15.64 4.96 -12.55
C ALA A 76 -14.11 4.89 -12.78
N LYS A 77 -13.49 3.70 -12.76
CA LYS A 77 -12.02 3.51 -12.87
C LYS A 77 -11.41 4.29 -14.04
N LYS A 78 -11.87 4.03 -15.26
CA LYS A 78 -11.32 4.65 -16.48
C LYS A 78 -11.52 6.16 -16.53
N PRO A 79 -12.74 6.72 -16.33
CA PRO A 79 -12.94 8.17 -16.40
C PRO A 79 -12.17 8.92 -15.31
N VAL A 80 -12.14 8.40 -14.08
CA VAL A 80 -11.42 9.04 -12.97
C VAL A 80 -9.90 8.98 -13.20
N ALA A 81 -9.36 7.84 -13.65
CA ALA A 81 -7.93 7.74 -13.99
C ALA A 81 -7.54 8.67 -15.16
N LEU A 82 -8.44 8.88 -16.13
CA LEU A 82 -8.20 9.86 -17.19
C LEU A 82 -8.17 11.29 -16.63
N LEU A 83 -9.12 11.63 -15.76
CA LEU A 83 -9.16 12.93 -15.08
C LEU A 83 -7.87 13.18 -14.30
N GLY A 84 -7.41 12.19 -13.52
CA GLY A 84 -6.15 12.28 -12.78
C GLY A 84 -4.94 12.53 -13.69
N ARG A 85 -4.82 11.77 -14.79
CA ARG A 85 -3.75 11.94 -15.78
C ARG A 85 -3.74 13.32 -16.43
N VAL A 86 -4.92 13.90 -16.69
CA VAL A 86 -5.05 15.26 -17.24
C VAL A 86 -4.68 16.29 -16.20
N THR A 87 -5.20 16.16 -14.97
CA THR A 87 -4.89 17.07 -13.86
C THR A 87 -3.40 17.09 -13.53
N GLU A 88 -2.76 15.92 -13.37
CA GLU A 88 -1.31 15.83 -13.13
C GLU A 88 -0.49 16.44 -14.25
N TYR A 89 -0.87 16.20 -15.51
CA TYR A 89 -0.18 16.81 -16.65
C TYR A 89 -0.29 18.34 -16.62
N TRP A 90 -1.49 18.88 -16.39
CA TRP A 90 -1.70 20.32 -16.28
C TRP A 90 -0.95 20.95 -15.10
N MET A 91 -0.94 20.29 -13.94
CA MET A 91 -0.21 20.78 -12.77
C MET A 91 1.30 20.79 -13.01
N ASN A 92 1.87 19.75 -13.63
CA ASN A 92 3.29 19.73 -14.01
C ASN A 92 3.60 20.77 -15.09
N LEU A 93 2.71 20.98 -16.06
CA LEU A 93 2.87 22.01 -17.09
C LEU A 93 2.97 23.40 -16.46
N LEU A 94 2.13 23.68 -15.45
CA LEU A 94 2.21 24.92 -14.70
C LEU A 94 3.51 25.02 -13.89
N ASP A 95 3.88 23.97 -13.15
CA ASP A 95 5.07 23.94 -12.30
C ASP A 95 6.36 24.19 -13.10
N GLU A 96 6.60 23.42 -14.16
CA GLU A 96 7.82 23.53 -14.99
C GLU A 96 7.93 24.87 -15.75
N ASN A 97 6.81 25.59 -15.89
CA ASN A 97 6.76 26.88 -16.57
C ASN A 97 6.62 28.08 -15.62
N GLY A 98 6.88 27.92 -14.33
CA GLY A 98 6.97 29.01 -13.36
C GLY A 98 5.74 29.18 -12.46
N GLY A 99 4.90 28.15 -12.35
CA GLY A 99 3.84 28.00 -11.34
C GLY A 99 2.62 28.92 -11.51
N ARG A 100 2.57 29.77 -12.55
CA ARG A 100 1.49 30.75 -12.77
C ARG A 100 0.98 30.70 -14.20
N VAL A 101 -0.35 30.71 -14.36
CA VAL A 101 -1.02 30.65 -15.68
C VAL A 101 -0.58 31.79 -16.61
N LEU A 102 -0.44 33.01 -16.09
CA LEU A 102 0.01 34.17 -16.88
C LEU A 102 1.44 33.95 -17.42
N VAL A 103 2.34 33.39 -16.62
CA VAL A 103 3.73 33.11 -17.04
C VAL A 103 3.74 31.99 -18.10
N LEU A 104 2.87 30.99 -17.97
CA LEU A 104 2.69 29.94 -18.96
C LEU A 104 2.27 30.52 -20.32
N VAL A 105 1.27 31.41 -20.36
CA VAL A 105 0.81 32.08 -21.59
C VAL A 105 1.95 32.91 -22.20
N VAL A 106 2.68 33.68 -21.40
CA VAL A 106 3.82 34.46 -21.89
C VAL A 106 4.91 33.55 -22.48
N ARG A 107 5.25 32.44 -21.83
CA ARG A 107 6.24 31.48 -22.35
C ARG A 107 5.77 30.78 -23.62
N ALA A 108 4.47 30.49 -23.73
CA ALA A 108 3.87 29.94 -24.95
C ALA A 108 4.00 30.93 -26.11
N LEU A 109 3.67 32.21 -25.89
CA LEU A 109 3.83 33.28 -26.89
C LEU A 109 5.31 33.51 -27.27
N GLN A 110 6.24 33.28 -26.34
CA GLN A 110 7.69 33.36 -26.59
C GLN A 110 8.28 32.11 -27.26
N GLY A 111 7.50 31.04 -27.48
CA GLY A 111 8.00 29.76 -27.99
C GLY A 111 8.94 29.01 -27.04
N LYS A 112 8.93 29.34 -25.74
CA LYS A 112 9.81 28.77 -24.70
C LYS A 112 9.07 27.82 -23.76
N LEU A 113 7.97 27.25 -24.23
CA LEU A 113 7.12 26.36 -23.43
C LEU A 113 7.84 25.03 -23.19
N LYS A 114 7.97 24.63 -21.92
CA LYS A 114 8.44 23.29 -21.55
C LYS A 114 7.25 22.37 -21.41
N PHE A 115 7.24 21.26 -22.15
CA PHE A 115 6.20 20.24 -22.04
C PHE A 115 6.61 19.20 -21.01
N PRO A 116 5.73 18.85 -20.05
CA PRO A 116 6.03 17.84 -19.05
C PRO A 116 6.31 16.48 -19.69
N ASP A 117 7.42 15.88 -19.29
CA ASP A 117 7.77 14.51 -19.66
C ASP A 117 7.58 13.59 -18.45
N ARG A 118 6.68 12.61 -18.57
CA ARG A 118 6.41 11.63 -17.51
C ARG A 118 7.59 10.73 -17.17
N SER A 119 8.56 10.62 -18.08
CA SER A 119 9.81 9.92 -17.86
C SER A 119 10.92 10.82 -17.32
N SER A 120 10.58 12.04 -16.88
CA SER A 120 11.52 12.96 -16.23
C SER A 120 11.59 12.72 -14.71
N PRO A 121 12.79 12.85 -14.10
CA PRO A 121 12.94 12.90 -12.64
C PRO A 121 12.33 14.15 -11.99
N THR A 122 11.74 15.06 -12.78
CA THR A 122 11.02 16.25 -12.30
C THR A 122 9.50 16.13 -12.39
N TYR A 123 8.96 15.09 -13.03
CA TYR A 123 7.52 14.93 -13.19
C TYR A 123 6.88 14.39 -11.91
N ARG A 124 6.11 15.24 -11.23
CA ARG A 124 5.58 14.96 -9.89
C ARG A 124 4.14 14.48 -9.91
N SER A 125 3.78 13.67 -8.92
CA SER A 125 2.40 13.29 -8.64
C SER A 125 1.57 14.50 -8.20
N CYS A 126 0.23 14.38 -8.22
CA CYS A 126 -0.65 15.39 -7.62
C CYS A 126 -0.24 15.73 -6.17
N VAL A 127 0.12 14.73 -5.36
CA VAL A 127 0.52 14.91 -3.94
C VAL A 127 1.84 15.68 -3.83
N GLY A 128 2.81 15.37 -4.68
CA GLY A 128 4.10 16.10 -4.75
C GLY A 128 3.99 17.53 -5.25
N LEU A 129 2.91 17.86 -5.97
CA LEU A 129 2.64 19.24 -6.42
C LEU A 129 1.85 20.05 -5.39
N LEU A 130 1.02 19.40 -4.56
CA LEU A 130 0.36 20.05 -3.41
C LEU A 130 1.38 20.49 -2.34
N ASN A 131 2.49 19.77 -2.22
CA ASN A 131 3.60 20.14 -1.36
C ASN A 131 4.91 19.90 -2.11
N THR A 132 5.57 20.96 -2.56
CA THR A 132 6.76 20.86 -3.41
C THR A 132 8.07 20.65 -2.65
N ARG A 133 8.06 20.71 -1.31
CA ARG A 133 9.26 20.59 -0.47
C ARG A 133 9.86 19.19 -0.53
N VAL A 134 11.13 19.08 -0.89
CA VAL A 134 11.85 17.79 -0.93
C VAL A 134 13.10 17.78 -0.06
N GLU A 135 13.53 18.93 0.46
CA GLU A 135 14.71 19.01 1.33
C GLU A 135 14.39 18.52 2.74
N LEU A 136 15.33 17.78 3.33
CA LEU A 136 15.29 17.45 4.76
C LEU A 136 15.72 18.68 5.56
N ASP A 137 15.19 18.82 6.77
CA ASP A 137 15.63 19.86 7.69
C ASP A 137 17.09 19.61 8.09
N LYS A 138 17.95 20.60 7.86
CA LYS A 138 19.40 20.52 8.10
C LYS A 138 19.76 20.54 9.59
N GLU A 139 18.84 21.03 10.43
CA GLU A 139 19.03 21.08 11.87
C GLU A 139 18.77 19.72 12.53
N ILE A 140 18.01 18.83 11.87
CA ILE A 140 17.70 17.49 12.37
C ILE A 140 18.76 16.50 11.88
N LYS A 141 19.63 16.07 12.79
CA LYS A 141 20.76 15.19 12.50
C LYS A 141 20.47 13.75 12.88
N HIS A 142 21.21 12.84 12.26
CA HIS A 142 21.14 11.43 12.61
C HIS A 142 21.52 11.24 14.09
N GLY A 143 20.64 10.55 14.84
CA GLY A 143 20.77 10.34 16.28
C GLY A 143 19.92 11.29 17.13
N ASP A 144 19.38 12.36 16.54
CA ASP A 144 18.40 13.20 17.21
C ASP A 144 17.09 12.42 17.43
N SER A 145 16.40 12.69 18.53
CA SER A 145 15.19 11.95 18.92
C SER A 145 14.05 12.08 17.89
N ASN A 146 14.05 13.14 17.08
CA ASN A 146 13.05 13.39 16.04
C ASN A 146 13.51 12.97 14.63
N TYR A 147 14.74 12.47 14.46
CA TYR A 147 15.29 12.13 13.14
C TYR A 147 14.43 11.13 12.38
N ASN A 148 14.10 9.99 13.01
CA ASN A 148 13.31 8.94 12.39
C ASN A 148 11.92 9.44 11.98
N ALA A 149 11.27 10.27 12.81
CA ALA A 149 9.97 10.85 12.51
C ALA A 149 10.04 11.83 11.33
N ALA A 150 11.04 12.71 11.32
CA ALA A 150 11.26 13.71 10.27
C ALA A 150 11.62 13.07 8.92
N LEU A 151 12.44 12.03 8.93
CA LEU A 151 12.73 11.27 7.71
C LEU A 151 11.51 10.47 7.24
N SER A 152 10.77 9.85 8.17
CA SER A 152 9.59 9.04 7.85
C SER A 152 8.46 9.84 7.22
N ILE A 153 8.19 11.08 7.67
CA ILE A 153 7.14 11.91 7.05
C ILE A 153 7.53 12.31 5.62
N MET A 154 8.81 12.62 5.39
CA MET A 154 9.32 12.96 4.07
C MET A 154 9.31 11.74 3.14
N ALA A 155 9.66 10.56 3.66
CA ALA A 155 9.60 9.30 2.91
C ALA A 155 8.15 8.89 2.59
N ALA A 156 7.23 8.95 3.54
CA ALA A 156 5.81 8.64 3.33
C ALA A 156 5.17 9.54 2.26
N LYS A 157 5.53 10.82 2.25
CA LYS A 157 5.13 11.75 1.19
C LYS A 157 5.78 11.38 -0.16
N LEU A 158 7.08 11.11 -0.17
CA LEU A 158 7.81 10.77 -1.39
C LEU A 158 7.32 9.46 -2.04
N ALA A 159 6.72 8.56 -1.26
CA ALA A 159 6.24 7.26 -1.73
C ALA A 159 5.15 7.37 -2.83
N TYR A 160 4.49 8.51 -2.98
CA TYR A 160 3.51 8.77 -4.05
C TYR A 160 4.15 8.99 -5.43
N GLU A 161 5.45 9.32 -5.46
CA GLU A 161 6.14 9.69 -6.68
C GLU A 161 6.57 8.48 -7.51
N ASN A 162 6.90 8.68 -8.78
CA ASN A 162 7.47 7.62 -9.61
C ASN A 162 8.93 7.32 -9.22
N GLU A 163 9.44 6.17 -9.66
CA GLU A 163 10.78 5.69 -9.31
C GLU A 163 11.91 6.69 -9.67
N LEU A 164 11.79 7.42 -10.79
CA LEU A 164 12.83 8.37 -11.23
C LEU A 164 12.90 9.57 -10.28
N VAL A 165 11.76 10.07 -9.84
CA VAL A 165 11.68 11.15 -8.84
C VAL A 165 12.18 10.65 -7.49
N ILE A 166 11.72 9.48 -7.03
CA ILE A 166 12.16 8.88 -5.76
C ILE A 166 13.69 8.74 -5.77
N LYS A 167 14.26 8.13 -6.81
CA LYS A 167 15.70 7.94 -6.96
C LYS A 167 16.45 9.27 -6.95
N ASN A 168 15.97 10.26 -7.71
CA ASN A 168 16.59 11.58 -7.75
C ASN A 168 16.58 12.24 -6.36
N VAL A 169 15.46 12.23 -5.65
CA VAL A 169 15.35 12.83 -4.31
C VAL A 169 16.24 12.09 -3.31
N VAL A 170 16.15 10.76 -3.22
CA VAL A 170 16.91 9.97 -2.25
C VAL A 170 18.42 10.06 -2.50
N GLU A 171 18.87 9.81 -3.74
CA GLU A 171 20.30 9.71 -4.04
C GLU A 171 20.97 11.07 -4.26
N LYS A 172 20.28 12.03 -4.90
CA LYS A 172 20.89 13.32 -5.27
C LYS A 172 20.62 14.42 -4.26
N ILE A 173 19.44 14.45 -3.63
CA ILE A 173 19.07 15.51 -2.69
C ILE A 173 19.39 15.07 -1.26
N TRP A 174 18.89 13.92 -0.81
CA TRP A 174 19.11 13.43 0.56
C TRP A 174 20.49 12.81 0.76
N LYS A 175 21.20 12.47 -0.34
CA LYS A 175 22.51 11.78 -0.32
C LYS A 175 22.45 10.43 0.39
N MET A 176 21.31 9.76 0.26
CA MET A 176 20.99 8.45 0.82
C MET A 176 21.06 7.37 -0.26
N LYS A 177 20.86 6.10 0.10
CA LYS A 177 20.83 5.00 -0.86
C LYS A 177 19.40 4.51 -1.08
N LEU A 178 18.94 4.50 -2.33
CA LEU A 178 17.72 3.79 -2.67
C LEU A 178 18.02 2.28 -2.72
N LEU A 179 17.29 1.48 -1.94
CA LEU A 179 17.45 0.02 -1.93
C LEU A 179 16.54 -0.64 -2.96
N ALA A 180 15.27 -0.23 -2.98
CA ALA A 180 14.30 -0.76 -3.95
C ALA A 180 13.07 0.17 -4.08
N CYS A 181 12.45 0.14 -5.26
CA CYS A 181 11.13 0.70 -5.52
C CYS A 181 10.20 -0.43 -5.97
N TYR A 182 8.98 -0.42 -5.47
CA TYR A 182 8.00 -1.47 -5.73
C TYR A 182 6.67 -0.89 -6.18
N ASN A 183 6.12 -1.51 -7.22
CA ASN A 183 4.72 -1.42 -7.59
C ASN A 183 4.15 -2.84 -7.52
N CYS A 184 3.38 -3.12 -6.48
CA CYS A 184 3.05 -4.48 -6.06
C CYS A 184 1.68 -4.93 -6.54
N TRP A 185 1.60 -6.21 -6.89
CA TRP A 185 0.41 -6.89 -7.37
C TRP A 185 -0.58 -7.17 -6.24
N ASN A 186 -1.86 -6.90 -6.51
CA ASN A 186 -2.98 -7.29 -5.68
C ASN A 186 -3.81 -8.37 -6.40
N ASP A 187 -3.77 -9.60 -5.88
CA ASP A 187 -4.38 -10.78 -6.51
C ASP A 187 -5.92 -10.73 -6.56
N PHE A 188 -6.53 -9.93 -5.70
CA PHE A 188 -7.98 -9.77 -5.65
C PHE A 188 -8.47 -8.74 -6.66
N GLN A 189 -7.67 -7.73 -6.96
CA GLN A 189 -7.99 -6.67 -7.91
C GLN A 189 -7.45 -6.96 -9.33
N GLY A 190 -6.43 -7.81 -9.45
CA GLY A 190 -5.80 -8.10 -10.74
C GLY A 190 -5.03 -6.90 -11.30
N ASP A 191 -4.50 -6.03 -10.43
CA ASP A 191 -3.76 -4.83 -10.79
C ASP A 191 -2.66 -4.53 -9.75
N TYR A 192 -1.81 -3.53 -10.03
CA TYR A 192 -0.74 -3.08 -9.16
C TYR A 192 -1.18 -1.89 -8.32
N THR A 193 -1.68 -2.16 -7.11
CA THR A 193 -2.35 -1.14 -6.28
C THR A 193 -1.61 -0.75 -5.01
N THR A 194 -0.44 -1.34 -4.74
CA THR A 194 0.39 -0.96 -3.58
C THR A 194 1.76 -0.53 -4.03
N GLN A 195 2.07 0.76 -3.85
CA GLN A 195 3.41 1.28 -4.08
C GLN A 195 4.16 1.43 -2.76
N ALA A 196 5.41 1.04 -2.77
CA ALA A 196 6.32 1.26 -1.65
C ALA A 196 7.74 1.43 -2.16
N PHE A 197 8.60 2.05 -1.35
CA PHE A 197 10.03 2.02 -1.59
C PHE A 197 10.79 1.83 -0.28
N VAL A 198 12.03 1.36 -0.41
CA VAL A 198 12.93 1.16 0.72
C VAL A 198 14.20 1.95 0.44
N LEU A 199 14.60 2.78 1.40
CA LEU A 199 15.85 3.53 1.36
C LEU A 199 16.71 3.16 2.57
N ALA A 200 18.03 3.31 2.43
CA ALA A 200 18.95 3.33 3.55
C ALA A 200 19.38 4.77 3.84
N ASP A 201 19.43 5.13 5.12
CA ASP A 201 19.67 6.50 5.62
C ASP A 201 21.04 7.10 5.24
N ARG A 202 21.95 6.27 4.71
CA ARG A 202 23.26 6.67 4.21
C ARG A 202 23.63 5.93 2.93
N ALA A 203 24.52 6.53 2.15
CA ALA A 203 25.08 5.89 0.95
C ALA A 203 26.04 4.73 1.28
N VAL A 204 26.82 4.87 2.36
CA VAL A 204 27.84 3.93 2.83
C VAL A 204 27.64 3.72 4.33
N ASP A 205 27.82 2.48 4.81
CA ASP A 205 27.69 2.09 6.22
C ASP A 205 26.35 2.52 6.87
N ALA A 206 25.26 2.38 6.11
CA ALA A 206 23.93 2.69 6.59
C ALA A 206 23.51 1.76 7.74
N SER A 207 22.93 2.34 8.79
CA SER A 207 22.44 1.63 9.96
C SER A 207 20.92 1.59 10.05
N LEU A 208 20.22 2.37 9.22
CA LEU A 208 18.77 2.45 9.24
C LEU A 208 18.19 2.29 7.82
N ALA A 209 17.23 1.39 7.66
CA ALA A 209 16.35 1.36 6.50
C ALA A 209 15.00 2.01 6.80
N VAL A 210 14.44 2.74 5.84
CA VAL A 210 13.07 3.26 5.91
C VAL A 210 12.25 2.58 4.82
N VAL A 211 11.22 1.84 5.24
CA VAL A 211 10.17 1.35 4.35
C VAL A 211 9.09 2.40 4.30
N ALA A 212 8.75 2.90 3.12
CA ALA A 212 7.69 3.89 2.95
C ALA A 212 6.61 3.37 2.00
N PHE A 213 5.38 3.23 2.52
CA PHE A 213 4.20 2.89 1.73
C PHE A 213 3.51 4.17 1.25
N SER A 214 3.14 4.20 -0.03
CA SER A 214 2.24 5.24 -0.52
C SER A 214 0.85 5.04 0.10
N GLY A 215 0.18 6.13 0.41
CA GLY A 215 -1.24 6.07 0.66
C GLY A 215 -2.05 6.11 -0.62
N THR A 216 -3.31 6.47 -0.44
CA THR A 216 -4.30 6.54 -1.50
C THR A 216 -3.95 7.64 -2.50
N ARG A 217 -3.65 7.27 -3.75
CA ARG A 217 -3.43 8.24 -4.83
C ARG A 217 -4.75 8.97 -5.16
N PRO A 218 -4.71 10.30 -5.38
CA PRO A 218 -5.83 11.00 -5.98
C PRO A 218 -6.18 10.36 -7.32
N PHE A 219 -7.48 10.22 -7.60
CA PHE A 219 -8.00 9.67 -8.85
C PHE A 219 -7.68 8.18 -9.10
N ASP A 220 -7.38 7.42 -8.04
CA ASP A 220 -7.22 5.96 -8.10
C ASP A 220 -8.39 5.26 -7.39
N THR A 221 -9.46 4.99 -8.13
CA THR A 221 -10.68 4.41 -7.54
C THR A 221 -10.50 2.97 -7.05
N GLU A 222 -9.45 2.26 -7.47
CA GLU A 222 -9.16 0.90 -7.00
C GLU A 222 -8.51 0.91 -5.63
N GLN A 223 -7.62 1.87 -5.37
CA GLN A 223 -7.14 2.12 -4.01
C GLN A 223 -8.28 2.58 -3.11
N TRP A 224 -9.21 3.40 -3.62
CA TRP A 224 -10.38 3.85 -2.85
C TRP A 224 -11.32 2.70 -2.49
N CYS A 225 -11.38 1.64 -3.31
CA CYS A 225 -12.12 0.44 -2.97
C CYS A 225 -11.58 -0.22 -1.70
N ALA A 226 -10.27 -0.20 -1.46
CA ALA A 226 -9.68 -0.75 -0.24
C ALA A 226 -10.05 0.08 0.99
N ASP A 227 -10.24 1.39 0.85
CA ASP A 227 -10.61 2.29 1.96
C ASP A 227 -12.08 2.11 2.39
N VAL A 228 -12.96 1.74 1.46
CA VAL A 228 -14.38 1.47 1.74
C VAL A 228 -14.69 -0.01 1.94
N ASP A 229 -13.70 -0.91 1.89
CA ASP A 229 -13.92 -2.37 1.93
C ASP A 229 -14.16 -2.88 3.35
N PHE A 230 -15.43 -3.10 3.73
CA PHE A 230 -15.76 -3.60 5.07
C PHE A 230 -15.53 -5.11 5.25
N SER A 231 -14.80 -5.74 4.34
CA SER A 231 -14.25 -7.08 4.55
C SER A 231 -13.37 -7.13 5.79
N TRP A 232 -13.33 -8.26 6.48
CA TRP A 232 -12.41 -8.50 7.59
C TRP A 232 -12.02 -9.98 7.67
N TYR A 233 -10.87 -10.22 8.33
CA TYR A 233 -10.38 -11.54 8.67
C TYR A 233 -10.08 -11.59 10.16
N GLU A 234 -10.60 -12.60 10.85
CA GLU A 234 -10.33 -12.82 12.27
C GLU A 234 -9.13 -13.75 12.43
N ILE A 235 -8.08 -13.22 13.05
CA ILE A 235 -6.87 -13.98 13.36
C ILE A 235 -6.94 -14.40 14.83
N PRO A 236 -6.86 -15.71 15.14
CA PRO A 236 -6.89 -16.19 16.52
C PRO A 236 -5.87 -15.49 17.41
N GLY A 237 -6.32 -14.96 18.55
CA GLY A 237 -5.47 -14.27 19.52
C GLY A 237 -5.04 -12.84 19.14
N VAL A 238 -5.39 -12.36 17.93
CA VAL A 238 -5.10 -10.99 17.48
C VAL A 238 -6.38 -10.18 17.32
N GLY A 239 -7.42 -10.77 16.72
CA GLY A 239 -8.70 -10.13 16.45
C GLY A 239 -8.94 -9.89 14.95
N LYS A 240 -9.83 -8.93 14.64
CA LYS A 240 -10.30 -8.68 13.27
C LYS A 240 -9.44 -7.64 12.56
N ILE A 241 -8.88 -8.02 11.41
CA ILE A 241 -8.07 -7.16 10.55
C ILE A 241 -8.84 -6.82 9.28
N HIS A 242 -8.77 -5.56 8.87
CA HIS A 242 -9.40 -5.03 7.67
C HIS A 242 -8.95 -5.78 6.41
N GLY A 243 -9.91 -6.33 5.65
CA GLY A 243 -9.66 -7.20 4.51
C GLY A 243 -9.04 -6.48 3.32
N GLY A 244 -9.40 -5.23 3.06
CA GLY A 244 -8.78 -4.40 2.02
C GLY A 244 -7.26 -4.27 2.17
N PHE A 245 -6.79 -3.89 3.37
CA PHE A 245 -5.36 -3.75 3.67
C PHE A 245 -4.61 -5.08 3.64
N MET A 246 -5.26 -6.17 4.08
CA MET A 246 -4.72 -7.51 3.91
C MET A 246 -4.50 -7.83 2.41
N LYS A 247 -5.50 -7.61 1.57
CA LYS A 247 -5.37 -7.84 0.11
C LYS A 247 -4.27 -6.98 -0.51
N ALA A 248 -4.21 -5.69 -0.15
CA ALA A 248 -3.21 -4.74 -0.64
C ALA A 248 -1.77 -5.13 -0.24
N LEU A 249 -1.58 -5.55 1.01
CA LEU A 249 -0.23 -5.87 1.50
C LEU A 249 0.34 -7.16 0.91
N GLY A 250 -0.50 -8.12 0.50
CA GLY A 250 -0.01 -9.32 -0.18
C GLY A 250 -0.79 -10.60 0.07
N ARG A 251 -2.06 -10.53 0.49
CA ARG A 251 -2.91 -11.72 0.54
C ARG A 251 -3.01 -12.35 -0.84
N GLN A 252 -2.94 -13.67 -0.87
CA GLN A 252 -3.22 -14.44 -2.08
C GLN A 252 -4.67 -14.91 -2.08
N ARG A 253 -5.27 -14.97 -3.27
CA ARG A 253 -6.63 -15.48 -3.46
C ARG A 253 -6.68 -17.01 -3.37
N HIS A 254 -5.57 -17.66 -3.73
CA HIS A 254 -5.44 -19.12 -3.78
C HIS A 254 -4.39 -19.61 -2.78
N GLY A 255 -4.46 -20.88 -2.34
CA GLY A 255 -3.38 -21.52 -1.55
C GLY A 255 -3.36 -21.21 -0.04
N GLY A 256 -4.50 -21.00 0.60
CA GLY A 256 -4.56 -20.77 2.07
C GLY A 256 -4.37 -19.31 2.50
N GLY A 257 -4.24 -18.39 1.55
CA GLY A 257 -4.40 -16.95 1.76
C GLY A 257 -3.12 -16.22 2.14
N TRP A 258 -2.38 -16.69 3.15
CA TRP A 258 -1.24 -15.96 3.71
C TRP A 258 -0.03 -16.85 4.06
N PRO A 259 0.56 -17.52 3.04
CA PRO A 259 1.68 -18.43 3.26
C PRO A 259 2.88 -17.72 3.90
N LYS A 260 3.67 -18.43 4.70
CA LYS A 260 4.89 -17.85 5.28
C LYS A 260 5.93 -17.52 4.20
N ASP A 261 6.16 -18.45 3.28
CA ASP A 261 7.13 -18.30 2.19
C ASP A 261 6.48 -18.61 0.85
N LEU A 262 6.90 -17.90 -0.20
CA LEU A 262 6.42 -18.10 -1.56
C LEU A 262 7.39 -19.02 -2.30
N ALA A 263 6.91 -20.21 -2.70
CA ALA A 263 7.72 -21.16 -3.45
C ALA A 263 8.10 -20.62 -4.84
N ASP A 264 7.16 -19.98 -5.53
CA ASP A 264 7.33 -19.42 -6.88
C ASP A 264 6.81 -17.97 -6.91
N GLN A 265 7.67 -17.00 -6.62
CA GLN A 265 7.33 -15.60 -6.77
C GLN A 265 7.57 -15.17 -8.22
N ASP A 266 6.51 -14.86 -8.96
CA ASP A 266 6.65 -14.17 -10.25
C ASP A 266 7.26 -12.78 -9.99
N ALA A 267 8.50 -12.58 -10.44
CA ALA A 267 9.21 -11.31 -10.30
C ALA A 267 8.46 -10.13 -10.97
N ARG A 268 7.55 -10.41 -11.91
CA ARG A 268 6.70 -9.39 -12.54
C ARG A 268 5.52 -8.99 -11.66
N ARG A 269 5.12 -9.83 -10.70
CA ARG A 269 3.98 -9.62 -9.81
C ARG A 269 4.39 -9.73 -8.34
N PRO A 270 5.26 -8.82 -7.86
CA PRO A 270 5.71 -8.85 -6.48
C PRO A 270 4.54 -8.53 -5.54
N PHE A 271 4.42 -9.29 -4.47
CA PHE A 271 3.52 -8.98 -3.35
C PHE A 271 4.27 -8.13 -2.33
N ALA A 272 3.64 -7.05 -1.85
CA ALA A 272 4.34 -6.01 -1.09
C ALA A 272 5.03 -6.54 0.18
N TYR A 273 4.33 -7.34 0.97
CA TYR A 273 4.87 -7.95 2.19
C TYR A 273 6.16 -8.72 1.91
N TYR A 274 6.11 -9.68 0.98
CA TYR A 274 7.24 -10.58 0.73
C TYR A 274 8.41 -9.85 0.09
N ALA A 275 8.17 -8.99 -0.90
CA ALA A 275 9.23 -8.23 -1.57
C ALA A 275 9.98 -7.30 -0.61
N ILE A 276 9.24 -6.60 0.26
CA ILE A 276 9.83 -5.71 1.27
C ILE A 276 10.53 -6.54 2.35
N ARG A 277 9.94 -7.66 2.80
CA ARG A 277 10.56 -8.56 3.78
C ARG A 277 11.91 -9.07 3.28
N GLU A 278 12.02 -9.54 2.04
CA GLU A 278 13.29 -10.03 1.50
C GLU A 278 14.32 -8.89 1.35
N THR A 279 13.88 -7.68 0.99
CA THR A 279 14.76 -6.50 0.97
C THR A 279 15.31 -6.18 2.35
N LEU A 280 14.46 -6.21 3.37
CA LEU A 280 14.87 -6.00 4.75
C LEU A 280 15.80 -7.11 5.24
N ARG A 281 15.50 -8.39 4.96
CA ARG A 281 16.40 -9.51 5.31
C ARG A 281 17.80 -9.30 4.72
N SER A 282 17.87 -8.94 3.43
CA SER A 282 19.13 -8.64 2.75
C SER A 282 19.86 -7.48 3.43
N PHE A 283 19.19 -6.35 3.65
CA PHE A 283 19.78 -5.18 4.30
C PHE A 283 20.27 -5.46 5.73
N LEU A 284 19.42 -6.10 6.55
CA LEU A 284 19.72 -6.38 7.96
C LEU A 284 20.81 -7.44 8.14
N SER A 285 20.99 -8.35 7.17
CA SER A 285 22.09 -9.32 7.19
C SER A 285 23.47 -8.66 7.03
N GLY A 286 23.52 -7.47 6.44
CA GLY A 286 24.78 -6.75 6.17
C GLY A 286 25.43 -6.12 7.41
N SER A 287 24.69 -5.92 8.49
CA SER A 287 25.23 -5.35 9.74
C SER A 287 24.43 -5.76 10.96
N ALA A 288 25.13 -6.23 12.00
CA ALA A 288 24.52 -6.58 13.28
C ALA A 288 23.98 -5.36 14.06
N GLY A 289 24.21 -4.13 13.60
CA GLY A 289 23.61 -2.91 14.17
C GLY A 289 22.43 -2.37 13.37
N ALA A 290 22.15 -2.92 12.18
CA ALA A 290 21.16 -2.38 11.27
C ALA A 290 19.75 -2.51 11.85
N ARG A 291 18.94 -1.46 11.66
CA ARG A 291 17.55 -1.34 12.09
C ARG A 291 16.68 -0.86 10.94
N PHE A 292 15.38 -0.90 11.12
CA PHE A 292 14.46 -0.31 10.15
C PHE A 292 13.26 0.35 10.82
N VAL A 293 12.69 1.31 10.12
CA VAL A 293 11.39 1.92 10.44
C VAL A 293 10.43 1.71 9.28
N VAL A 294 9.14 1.71 9.59
CA VAL A 294 8.07 1.61 8.60
C VAL A 294 7.24 2.87 8.65
N ALA A 295 6.99 3.48 7.51
CA ALA A 295 6.30 4.75 7.39
C ALA A 295 5.21 4.70 6.33
N GLY A 296 4.18 5.52 6.51
CA GLY A 296 3.14 5.68 5.50
C GLY A 296 2.10 6.72 5.88
N HIS A 297 1.46 7.29 4.87
CA HIS A 297 0.37 8.26 5.02
C HIS A 297 -0.96 7.64 4.60
N SER A 298 -2.07 7.96 5.28
CA SER A 298 -3.42 7.48 4.97
C SER A 298 -3.45 5.93 4.84
N LEU A 299 -3.91 5.36 3.72
CA LEU A 299 -3.84 3.92 3.42
C LEU A 299 -2.44 3.33 3.67
N GLY A 300 -1.37 4.05 3.31
CA GLY A 300 0.01 3.62 3.52
C GLY A 300 0.36 3.53 5.01
N GLY A 301 -0.28 4.35 5.85
CA GLY A 301 -0.18 4.24 7.31
C GLY A 301 -0.81 2.95 7.83
N ALA A 302 -1.95 2.54 7.29
CA ALA A 302 -2.56 1.26 7.63
C ALA A 302 -1.66 0.08 7.22
N LEU A 303 -1.03 0.14 6.04
CA LEU A 303 -0.04 -0.85 5.60
C LEU A 303 1.22 -0.85 6.48
N ALA A 304 1.67 0.33 6.92
CA ALA A 304 2.83 0.47 7.79
C ALA A 304 2.63 -0.18 9.16
N VAL A 305 1.39 -0.16 9.69
CA VAL A 305 1.02 -0.88 10.92
C VAL A 305 0.82 -2.37 10.68
N LEU A 306 0.20 -2.74 9.55
CA LEU A 306 -0.09 -4.12 9.24
C LEU A 306 1.19 -4.93 8.96
N PHE A 307 2.18 -4.34 8.30
CA PHE A 307 3.43 -5.00 7.93
C PHE A 307 4.15 -5.69 9.11
N PRO A 308 4.48 -5.01 10.23
CA PRO A 308 5.10 -5.66 11.37
C PRO A 308 4.18 -6.66 12.09
N ALA A 309 2.85 -6.48 12.05
CA ALA A 309 1.93 -7.47 12.57
C ALA A 309 2.01 -8.79 11.78
N ILE A 310 2.12 -8.72 10.45
CA ILE A 310 2.33 -9.89 9.61
C ILE A 310 3.72 -10.52 9.86
N LEU A 311 4.78 -9.72 10.03
CA LEU A 311 6.10 -10.25 10.42
C LEU A 311 6.00 -11.08 11.71
N ALA A 312 5.27 -10.59 12.72
CA ALA A 312 5.05 -11.33 13.97
C ALA A 312 4.28 -12.64 13.74
N LEU A 313 3.20 -12.60 12.95
CA LEU A 313 2.41 -13.79 12.61
C LEU A 313 3.22 -14.85 11.85
N HIS A 314 4.14 -14.42 10.99
CA HIS A 314 5.07 -15.30 10.28
C HIS A 314 6.29 -15.71 11.10
N ARG A 315 6.39 -15.29 12.36
CA ARG A 315 7.53 -15.55 13.25
C ARG A 315 8.86 -15.10 12.62
N GLU A 316 8.86 -13.92 12.00
CA GLU A 316 10.06 -13.26 11.47
C GLU A 316 10.81 -12.54 12.60
N GLU A 317 11.11 -13.25 13.69
CA GLU A 317 11.66 -12.68 14.93
C GLU A 317 12.97 -11.92 14.70
N GLY A 318 13.84 -12.45 13.82
CA GLY A 318 15.11 -11.81 13.48
C GLY A 318 14.96 -10.47 12.78
N VAL A 319 13.93 -10.32 11.93
CA VAL A 319 13.59 -9.03 11.31
C VAL A 319 12.89 -8.16 12.34
N LEU A 320 11.85 -8.68 12.99
CA LEU A 320 11.01 -7.91 13.92
C LEU A 320 11.80 -7.32 15.10
N ALA A 321 12.81 -8.03 15.63
CA ALA A 321 13.69 -7.53 16.68
C ALA A 321 14.52 -6.29 16.27
N ARG A 322 14.61 -6.00 14.97
CA ARG A 322 15.29 -4.82 14.40
C ARG A 322 14.35 -3.68 14.05
N LEU A 323 13.04 -3.83 14.30
CA LEU A 323 12.07 -2.76 14.10
C LEU A 323 12.30 -1.67 15.16
N GLU A 324 12.63 -0.47 14.69
CA GLU A 324 12.87 0.68 15.56
C GLU A 324 11.63 1.53 15.78
N GLY A 325 10.70 1.54 14.82
CA GLY A 325 9.47 2.29 14.94
C GLY A 325 8.54 2.19 13.73
N VAL A 326 7.27 2.52 13.98
CA VAL A 326 6.23 2.64 12.96
C VAL A 326 5.70 4.08 13.00
N TYR A 327 5.80 4.78 11.88
CA TYR A 327 5.44 6.20 11.75
C TYR A 327 4.30 6.37 10.75
N THR A 328 3.09 6.56 11.27
CA THR A 328 1.89 6.76 10.45
C THR A 328 1.43 8.21 10.46
N PHE A 329 0.98 8.69 9.31
CA PHE A 329 0.45 10.04 9.15
C PHE A 329 -0.99 9.95 8.61
N GLY A 330 -1.95 10.43 9.38
CA GLY A 330 -3.38 10.40 9.04
C GLY A 330 -3.79 11.51 8.10
#